data_AF-A0A948VWX3-F1
#
_entry.id   AF-A0A948VWX3-F1
#
_cell.length_a   1.000
_cell.length_b   1.000
_cell.length_c   1.000
_cell.angle_alpha   90.00
_cell.angle_beta   90.00
_cell.angle_gamma   90.00
#
_symmetry.space_group_name_H-M   'P 1'
#
loop_
_entity.id
_entity.type
_entity.pdbx_description
1 polymer ?
#
loop_
_entity_poly.entity_id
_entity_poly.type
_entity_poly.pdbx_seq_one_letter_code
_entity_poly.pdbx_strand_id
1 'polypeptide(L)' 'RGKEVYSPLGSQLAVETLDRYGIKYHLSEIVPYIQKPNQEDMCPMEKLSQHKEPEEFYRALRG' A
#
# COMPACT_ATOMS: atom_id res chain seq x y z
N ARG A 1 3.74 -13.73 11.19
CA ARG A 1 2.56 -12.97 11.66
C ARG A 1 3.04 -11.58 12.03
N GLY A 2 2.92 -10.61 11.11
CA GLY A 2 3.19 -9.20 11.43
C GLY A 2 2.02 -8.70 12.24
N LYS A 3 2.23 -8.42 13.54
CA LYS A 3 1.11 -7.98 14.39
C LYS A 3 0.68 -6.56 14.04
N GLU A 4 1.62 -5.73 13.58
CA GLU A 4 1.41 -4.32 13.29
C GLU A 4 2.45 -3.84 12.24
N VAL A 5 2.13 -2.79 11.49
CA VAL A 5 3.03 -2.16 10.50
C VAL A 5 3.33 -0.72 10.92
N TYR A 6 4.58 -0.29 10.77
CA TYR A 6 5.02 1.06 11.11
C TYR A 6 5.67 1.69 9.89
N SER A 7 5.21 2.87 9.49
CA SER A 7 5.80 3.64 8.40
C SER A 7 5.50 5.13 8.61
N PRO A 8 6.43 6.05 8.29
CA PRO A 8 6.10 7.46 8.31
C PRO A 8 5.01 7.82 7.28
N LEU A 9 4.86 7.03 6.20
CA LEU A 9 3.96 7.31 5.09
C LEU A 9 3.16 6.06 4.70
N GLY A 10 1.87 6.24 4.42
CA GLY A 10 1.03 5.24 3.75
C GLY A 10 -0.04 5.90 2.89
N SER A 11 -0.73 5.12 2.06
CA SER A 11 -1.85 5.59 1.26
C SER A 11 -3.20 5.17 1.84
N GLN A 12 -4.28 5.83 1.41
CA GLN A 12 -5.66 5.40 1.70
C GLN A 12 -5.91 3.97 1.19
N LEU A 13 -5.38 3.62 0.02
CA LEU A 13 -5.44 2.25 -0.52
C LEU A 13 -4.76 1.22 0.40
N ALA A 14 -3.61 1.59 0.98
CA ALA A 14 -2.92 0.75 1.95
C ALA A 14 -3.73 0.60 3.25
N VAL A 15 -4.30 1.70 3.77
CA VAL A 15 -5.15 1.70 4.97
C VAL A 15 -6.35 0.78 4.79
N GLU A 16 -7.09 0.90 3.68
CA GLU A 16 -8.25 0.04 3.39
C GLU A 16 -7.89 -1.44 3.37
N THR A 17 -6.72 -1.76 2.80
CA THR A 17 -6.22 -3.13 2.76
C THR A 17 -5.86 -3.63 4.16
N LEU A 18 -5.10 -2.84 4.93
CA LEU A 18 -4.69 -3.20 6.28
C LEU A 18 -5.89 -3.40 7.21
N ASP A 19 -6.89 -2.51 7.13
CA ASP A 19 -8.15 -2.63 7.88
C ASP A 19 -8.93 -3.90 7.50
N ARG A 20 -9.05 -4.19 6.20
CA ARG A 20 -9.71 -5.42 5.70
C ARG A 20 -9.07 -6.69 6.28
N TYR A 21 -7.75 -6.69 6.40
CA TYR A 21 -6.97 -7.82 6.92
C TYR A 21 -6.78 -7.82 8.44
N GLY A 22 -7.33 -6.82 9.15
CA GLY A 22 -7.18 -6.68 10.60
C GLY A 22 -5.74 -6.44 11.05
N ILE A 23 -4.92 -5.82 10.19
CA ILE A 23 -3.53 -5.50 10.47
C ILE A 23 -3.47 -4.08 11.04
N LYS A 24 -3.02 -3.96 12.29
CA LYS A 24 -2.82 -2.64 12.88
C LYS A 24 -1.70 -1.88 12.17
N TYR A 25 -1.83 -0.58 12.05
CA TYR A 25 -0.82 0.26 11.44
C TYR A 25 -0.59 1.54 12.23
N HIS A 26 0.62 2.06 12.13
CA HIS A 26 1.06 3.31 12.72
C HIS A 26 1.68 4.13 11.59
N LEU A 27 0.88 5.03 11.03
CA LEU A 27 1.24 5.89 9.91
C LEU A 27 1.28 7.34 10.37
N SER A 28 2.38 8.05 10.12
CA SER A 28 2.49 9.48 10.48
C SER A 28 1.76 10.37 9.48
N GLU A 29 1.78 9.99 8.20
CA GLU A 29 1.11 10.68 7.11
C GLU A 29 0.33 9.66 6.25
N ILE A 30 -0.90 10.02 5.90
CA ILE A 30 -1.75 9.25 4.99
C ILE A 30 -2.10 10.12 3.78
N VAL A 31 -1.71 9.67 2.59
CA VAL A 31 -1.99 10.36 1.31
C VAL A 31 -3.04 9.59 0.50
N PRO A 32 -3.72 10.18 -0.50
CA PRO A 32 -4.68 9.45 -1.32
C PRO A 32 -4.07 8.23 -2.04
N TYR A 33 -2.85 8.38 -2.55
CA TYR A 33 -2.07 7.32 -3.20
C TYR A 33 -0.58 7.66 -3.15
N ILE A 34 0.28 6.64 -3.12
CA ILE A 34 1.73 6.86 -3.19
C ILE A 34 2.10 7.38 -4.57
N GLN A 35 2.83 8.50 -4.61
CA GLN A 35 3.30 9.13 -5.84
C GLN A 35 4.73 8.72 -6.19
N LYS A 36 5.13 8.99 -7.43
CA LYS A 36 6.53 8.95 -7.85
C LYS A 36 7.34 10.02 -7.09
N PRO A 37 8.68 9.89 -6.99
CA PRO A 37 9.51 10.90 -6.33
C PRO A 37 9.36 12.33 -6.88
N ASN A 38 9.00 12.47 -8.16
CA ASN A 38 8.76 13.77 -8.80
C ASN A 38 7.32 14.30 -8.62
N GLN A 39 6.46 13.58 -7.89
CA GLN A 39 5.07 13.98 -7.57
C GLN A 39 4.13 14.19 -8.77
N GLU A 40 4.54 13.82 -9.98
CA GLU A 40 3.75 14.06 -11.19
C GLU A 40 2.64 13.02 -11.40
N ASP A 41 2.81 11.81 -10.86
CA ASP A 41 1.92 10.67 -11.11
C ASP A 41 2.05 9.61 -10.01
N MET A 42 1.09 8.70 -9.94
CA MET A 42 1.09 7.61 -8.98
C MET A 42 2.27 6.65 -9.23
N CYS A 43 2.86 6.18 -8.14
CA CYS A 43 3.95 5.21 -8.14
C CYS A 43 3.55 3.95 -8.93
N PRO A 44 4.41 3.41 -9.81
CA PRO A 44 4.11 2.17 -10.53
C PRO A 44 3.70 1.01 -9.63
N MET A 45 4.31 0.91 -8.44
CA MET A 45 3.97 -0.13 -7.45
C MET A 45 2.56 0.05 -6.89
N GLU A 46 2.15 1.29 -6.63
CA GLU A 46 0.80 1.61 -6.15
C GLU A 46 -0.26 1.34 -7.22
N LYS A 47 0.05 1.67 -8.49
CA LYS A 47 -0.83 1.29 -9.62
C LYS A 47 -0.95 -0.23 -9.74
N LEU A 48 0.15 -0.94 -9.56
CA LEU A 48 0.18 -2.40 -9.68
C LEU A 48 -0.61 -3.08 -8.55
N SER A 49 -0.63 -2.54 -7.34
CA SER A 49 -1.35 -3.14 -6.20
C SER A 49 -2.87 -3.00 -6.27
N GLN A 50 -3.38 -2.03 -7.05
CA GLN A 50 -4.82 -1.79 -7.14
C GLN A 50 -5.60 -3.02 -7.60
N HIS A 51 -6.73 -3.21 -6.92
CA HIS A 51 -7.71 -4.28 -7.18
C HIS A 51 -7.13 -5.70 -7.13
N LYS A 52 -6.04 -5.90 -6.37
CA LYS A 52 -5.42 -7.21 -6.17
C LYS A 52 -5.42 -7.59 -4.71
N GLU A 53 -5.70 -8.84 -4.44
CA GLU A 53 -5.38 -9.44 -3.15
C GLU A 53 -3.85 -9.63 -3.03
N PRO A 54 -3.29 -9.73 -1.81
CA PRO A 54 -1.85 -9.84 -1.59
C PRO A 54 -1.19 -10.92 -2.46
N GLU A 55 -1.79 -12.10 -2.60
CA GLU A 55 -1.27 -13.19 -3.40
C GLU A 55 -1.25 -12.87 -4.90
N GLU A 56 -2.27 -12.17 -5.40
CA GLU A 56 -2.33 -11.71 -6.80
C GLU A 56 -1.24 -10.68 -7.08
N PHE A 57 -1.05 -9.75 -6.14
CA PHE A 57 0.02 -8.77 -6.22
C PHE A 57 1.40 -9.44 -6.21
N TYR A 58 1.65 -10.38 -5.31
CA TYR A 58 2.91 -11.13 -5.27
C TYR A 58 3.16 -11.94 -6.55
N ARG A 59 2.11 -12.49 -7.18
CA ARG A 59 2.24 -13.15 -8.48
C ARG A 59 2.61 -12.15 -9.58
N ALA A 60 1.99 -10.97 -9.61
CA ALA A 60 2.28 -9.93 -10.59
C ALA A 60 3.72 -9.38 -10.47
N LEU A 61 4.30 -9.36 -9.26
CA LEU A 61 5.69 -8.95 -9.05
C LEU A 61 6.73 -9.95 -9.53
N ARG A 62 6.37 -11.23 -9.67
CA ARG A 62 7.27 -12.31 -10.09
C ARG A 62 7.26 -12.54 -11.62
N GLY A 63 6.68 -11.61 -12.38
CA GLY A 63 6.59 -11.65 -13.84
C GLY A 63 7.93 -11.90 -14.52
#